data_AF-A0A950PZ15-F1
#
_entry.id   AF-A0A950PZ15-F1
#
_cell.length_a   1.000
_cell.length_b   1.000
_cell.length_c   1.000
_cell.angle_alpha   90.00
_cell.angle_beta   90.00
_cell.angle_gamma   90.00
#
_symmetry.space_group_name_H-M   'P 1'
#
loop_
_entity.id
_entity.type
_entity.pdbx_description
1 polymer ?
#
loop_
_entity_poly.entity_id
_entity_poly.type
_entity_poly.pdbx_seq_one_letter_code
_entity_poly.pdbx_strand_id
1 'polypeptide(L)'
;MCGIIAVLSRPATRPAPDPGWLVERAAAAAASVPAPTGQDLTASIGDAAAVLEDVDRALRGVPGVQAFIEHPNVVEQLRGALATVDAGVDALEAWADSGHCSLAGADLEAFNEAMIRLKDAAWAVSRDRLRTAEAVVDLAGPNAGAAAIAAMHAVQVALSALDRLEVRGRDSAGLQLLVEGHGLDVSSLPSKGRLDDPLFTSMAVRTPEGHLSFVYKAAAEIGELGDNTRALRGAMRSDELLHLALASPDAKVTVLGHTRWASVGIISEANAHPVNHEEDGRTDGPYVAAVLNGDVDNFAELKERWRLEIPAAITTDAKVIPVLVSRQIGEGLGPDDAFRRTVASFNGSVAIAAHDAGRPEHLLLALRGSGQSLNVGLAEDAYIVASEAYGLVEMTSTYLRVDGEVPSPSGTRGQVLVLDGSKAGTLEGITRVAYDGTELPVADNELSHATITTRDIDRGAFPHYLLKELTEAPSSFRKTLRGRVEERDGVLRAALGPDAVPPALSEGLREGRIRRILVIGQGTAAVAGQGVAAFLSAALADTPVSVTSLPATELSGFQLDDDMSDAAVVAVSQSGTT
;
A
#
# COMPACT_ATOMS: atom_id res chain seq x y z
N MET A 1 7.90 -8.60 -7.85
CA MET A 1 7.26 -7.38 -8.38
C MET A 1 7.87 -6.20 -7.66
N CYS A 2 8.12 -5.07 -8.29
CA CYS A 2 8.66 -3.91 -7.57
C CYS A 2 7.55 -3.20 -6.76
N GLY A 3 7.90 -2.23 -5.92
CA GLY A 3 6.94 -1.41 -5.17
C GLY A 3 7.10 0.08 -5.51
N ILE A 4 6.04 0.73 -6.01
CA ILE A 4 6.00 2.20 -6.21
C ILE A 4 5.37 2.83 -4.99
N ILE A 5 5.92 3.96 -4.54
CA ILE A 5 5.29 4.86 -3.57
C ILE A 5 5.44 6.31 -4.02
N ALA A 6 4.40 7.13 -3.86
CA ALA A 6 4.55 8.58 -3.91
C ALA A 6 3.61 9.24 -2.91
N VAL A 7 4.04 10.38 -2.36
CA VAL A 7 3.24 11.18 -1.44
C VAL A 7 3.21 12.62 -1.96
N LEU A 8 2.01 13.09 -2.27
CA LEU A 8 1.74 14.43 -2.74
C LEU A 8 0.71 15.06 -1.81
N SER A 9 1.13 16.06 -1.02
CA SER A 9 0.32 16.65 0.05
C SER A 9 0.08 18.13 -0.13
N ARG A 10 -1.04 18.63 0.42
CA ARG A 10 -1.32 20.05 0.60
C ARG A 10 -1.22 20.47 2.07
N PRO A 11 -1.18 21.78 2.37
CA PRO A 11 -1.26 22.26 3.75
C PRO A 11 -2.50 21.71 4.47
N ALA A 12 -2.35 21.39 5.75
CA ALA A 12 -3.43 20.85 6.56
C ALA A 12 -4.64 21.81 6.58
N THR A 13 -5.83 21.26 6.40
CA THR A 13 -7.10 22.02 6.35
C THR A 13 -7.79 22.12 7.71
N ARG A 14 -7.32 21.36 8.72
CA ARG A 14 -7.84 21.37 10.08
C ARG A 14 -6.77 21.66 11.13
N PRO A 15 -7.14 22.19 12.31
CA PRO A 15 -6.22 22.34 13.43
C PRO A 15 -5.83 20.97 14.03
N ALA A 16 -4.76 20.97 14.83
CA ALA A 16 -4.42 19.87 15.71
C ALA A 16 -5.58 19.57 16.68
N PRO A 17 -5.85 18.28 16.97
CA PRO A 17 -6.90 17.89 17.91
C PRO A 17 -6.63 18.40 19.33
N ASP A 18 -7.70 18.67 20.08
CA ASP A 18 -7.60 19.09 21.48
C ASP A 18 -6.97 17.98 22.34
N PRO A 19 -5.89 18.26 23.09
CA PRO A 19 -5.24 17.29 23.98
C PRO A 19 -6.16 16.69 25.04
N GLY A 20 -7.02 17.51 25.65
CA GLY A 20 -7.93 17.08 26.70
C GLY A 20 -8.98 16.10 26.16
N TRP A 21 -9.53 16.41 25.00
CA TRP A 21 -10.45 15.55 24.27
C TRP A 21 -9.83 14.20 23.92
N LEU A 22 -8.58 14.16 23.42
CA LEU A 22 -7.89 12.90 23.10
C LEU A 22 -7.78 12.00 24.34
N VAL A 23 -7.36 12.56 25.46
CA VAL A 23 -7.17 11.83 26.72
C VAL A 23 -8.51 11.34 27.27
N GLU A 24 -9.53 12.19 27.27
CA GLU A 24 -10.88 11.83 27.72
C GLU A 24 -11.46 10.68 26.88
N ARG A 25 -11.36 10.76 25.54
CA ARG A 25 -11.88 9.73 24.64
C ARG A 25 -11.12 8.42 24.78
N ALA A 26 -9.80 8.45 24.85
CA ALA A 26 -9.01 7.23 25.06
C ALA A 26 -9.35 6.55 26.40
N ALA A 27 -9.48 7.33 27.48
CA ALA A 27 -9.90 6.81 28.77
C ALA A 27 -11.33 6.25 28.75
N ALA A 28 -12.25 6.89 28.03
CA ALA A 28 -13.62 6.39 27.84
C ALA A 28 -13.63 5.06 27.09
N ALA A 29 -12.85 4.92 26.01
CA ALA A 29 -12.73 3.65 25.30
C ALA A 29 -12.22 2.53 26.22
N ALA A 30 -11.18 2.81 27.01
CA ALA A 30 -10.64 1.85 27.98
C ALA A 30 -11.68 1.43 29.04
N ALA A 31 -12.51 2.37 29.52
CA ALA A 31 -13.55 2.06 30.50
C ALA A 31 -14.73 1.26 29.91
N SER A 32 -14.96 1.39 28.61
CA SER A 32 -16.04 0.70 27.88
C SER A 32 -15.72 -0.75 27.53
N VAL A 33 -14.45 -1.19 27.62
CA VAL A 33 -14.10 -2.60 27.35
C VAL A 33 -14.70 -3.48 28.44
N PRO A 34 -15.64 -4.39 28.12
CA PRO A 34 -16.33 -5.17 29.13
C PRO A 34 -15.45 -6.31 29.67
N ALA A 35 -15.70 -6.72 30.91
CA ALA A 35 -15.19 -7.98 31.41
C ALA A 35 -15.92 -9.17 30.75
N PRO A 36 -15.32 -10.38 30.65
CA PRO A 36 -15.95 -11.53 30.01
C PRO A 36 -17.30 -11.98 30.60
N THR A 37 -17.61 -11.60 31.84
CA THR A 37 -18.90 -11.86 32.50
C THR A 37 -19.92 -10.73 32.34
N GLY A 38 -19.60 -9.72 31.53
CA GLY A 38 -20.45 -8.55 31.29
C GLY A 38 -21.70 -8.87 30.48
N GLN A 39 -22.72 -8.03 30.62
CA GLN A 39 -23.87 -8.01 29.71
C GLN A 39 -23.51 -7.21 28.45
N ASP A 40 -24.21 -7.47 27.35
CA ASP A 40 -24.10 -6.72 26.08
C ASP A 40 -22.67 -6.59 25.52
N LEU A 41 -21.84 -7.64 25.68
CA LEU A 41 -20.43 -7.67 25.30
C LEU A 41 -20.16 -7.06 23.91
N THR A 42 -20.86 -7.54 22.89
CA THR A 42 -20.68 -7.09 21.50
C THR A 42 -20.94 -5.59 21.33
N ALA A 43 -21.97 -5.05 21.99
CA ALA A 43 -22.29 -3.62 21.91
C ALA A 43 -21.21 -2.78 22.60
N SER A 44 -20.79 -3.15 23.81
CA SER A 44 -19.75 -2.43 24.55
C SER A 44 -18.39 -2.45 23.84
N ILE A 45 -18.02 -3.58 23.23
CA ILE A 45 -16.82 -3.69 22.39
C ILE A 45 -16.94 -2.78 21.17
N GLY A 46 -18.12 -2.77 20.51
CA GLY A 46 -18.40 -1.89 19.39
C GLY A 46 -18.32 -0.40 19.72
N ASP A 47 -18.80 0.00 20.91
CA ASP A 47 -18.71 1.36 21.41
C ASP A 47 -17.26 1.76 21.69
N ALA A 48 -16.49 0.89 22.36
CA ALA A 48 -15.06 1.12 22.59
C ALA A 48 -14.29 1.28 21.26
N ALA A 49 -14.60 0.45 20.27
CA ALA A 49 -14.01 0.53 18.93
C ALA A 49 -14.34 1.86 18.24
N ALA A 50 -15.61 2.27 18.25
CA ALA A 50 -16.05 3.54 17.66
C ALA A 50 -15.35 4.75 18.28
N VAL A 51 -15.14 4.75 19.61
CA VAL A 51 -14.42 5.82 20.29
C VAL A 51 -12.94 5.87 19.85
N LEU A 52 -12.27 4.72 19.73
CA LEU A 52 -10.88 4.69 19.26
C LEU A 52 -10.75 5.04 17.77
N GLU A 53 -11.74 4.72 16.94
CA GLU A 53 -11.77 5.15 15.53
C GLU A 53 -11.90 6.67 15.41
N ASP A 54 -12.65 7.33 16.30
CA ASP A 54 -12.70 8.80 16.34
C ASP A 54 -11.34 9.39 16.73
N VAL A 55 -10.66 8.76 17.70
CA VAL A 55 -9.30 9.15 18.11
C VAL A 55 -8.32 8.96 16.96
N ASP A 56 -8.32 7.81 16.27
CA ASP A 56 -7.51 7.57 15.07
C ASP A 56 -7.75 8.66 14.02
N ARG A 57 -9.03 8.92 13.67
CA ARG A 57 -9.40 9.93 12.66
C ARG A 57 -8.89 11.31 13.01
N ALA A 58 -9.01 11.73 14.27
CA ALA A 58 -8.52 13.02 14.75
C ALA A 58 -6.98 13.13 14.72
N LEU A 59 -6.27 12.00 14.78
CA LEU A 59 -4.81 11.91 14.79
C LEU A 59 -4.19 11.69 13.40
N ARG A 60 -4.99 11.62 12.33
CA ARG A 60 -4.44 11.46 10.96
C ARG A 60 -3.67 12.71 10.53
N GLY A 61 -2.75 12.52 9.58
CA GLY A 61 -2.02 13.62 8.94
C GLY A 61 -1.12 14.45 9.87
N VAL A 62 -0.66 15.59 9.34
CA VAL A 62 0.23 16.52 10.04
C VAL A 62 -0.37 17.03 11.37
N PRO A 63 -1.67 17.37 11.47
CA PRO A 63 -2.24 17.88 12.72
C PRO A 63 -2.13 16.89 13.90
N GLY A 64 -2.26 15.58 13.65
CA GLY A 64 -2.10 14.57 14.68
C GLY A 64 -0.66 14.41 15.15
N VAL A 65 0.31 14.49 14.22
CA VAL A 65 1.74 14.50 14.56
C VAL A 65 2.07 15.73 15.40
N GLN A 66 1.58 16.91 15.02
CA GLN A 66 1.78 18.15 15.78
C GLN A 66 1.23 18.05 17.21
N ALA A 67 0.03 17.48 17.40
CA ALA A 67 -0.54 17.30 18.73
C ALA A 67 0.38 16.49 19.66
N PHE A 68 1.06 15.46 19.15
CA PHE A 68 2.00 14.67 19.94
C PHE A 68 3.32 15.39 20.22
N ILE A 69 3.81 16.17 19.27
CA ILE A 69 5.04 16.96 19.43
C ILE A 69 4.83 18.08 20.45
N GLU A 70 3.71 18.78 20.37
CA GLU A 70 3.38 19.92 21.25
C GLU A 70 2.94 19.48 22.65
N HIS A 71 2.37 18.28 22.78
CA HIS A 71 1.86 17.76 24.04
C HIS A 71 2.37 16.33 24.37
N PRO A 72 3.66 16.15 24.70
CA PRO A 72 4.24 14.83 24.98
C PRO A 72 3.53 14.04 26.10
N ASN A 73 2.93 14.72 27.09
CA ASN A 73 2.18 14.06 28.16
C ASN A 73 0.95 13.29 27.66
N VAL A 74 0.36 13.71 26.54
CA VAL A 74 -0.79 13.04 25.91
C VAL A 74 -0.39 11.66 25.42
N VAL A 75 0.84 11.49 24.93
CA VAL A 75 1.36 10.19 24.45
C VAL A 75 1.33 9.15 25.56
N GLU A 76 1.84 9.48 26.74
CA GLU A 76 1.87 8.56 27.89
C GLU A 76 0.46 8.19 28.37
N GLN A 77 -0.46 9.16 28.38
CA GLN A 77 -1.85 8.93 28.75
C GLN A 77 -2.58 8.02 27.75
N LEU A 78 -2.36 8.23 26.45
CA LEU A 78 -2.91 7.37 25.40
C LEU A 78 -2.34 5.95 25.50
N ARG A 79 -1.02 5.81 25.70
CA ARG A 79 -0.36 4.50 25.90
C ARG A 79 -0.98 3.75 27.09
N GLY A 80 -1.23 4.43 28.20
CA GLY A 80 -1.88 3.83 29.37
C GLY A 80 -3.32 3.36 29.11
N ALA A 81 -4.10 4.17 28.40
CA ALA A 81 -5.46 3.79 28.01
C ALA A 81 -5.47 2.61 27.04
N LEU A 82 -4.63 2.63 26.01
CA LEU A 82 -4.49 1.55 25.03
C LEU A 82 -4.01 0.24 25.69
N ALA A 83 -3.08 0.29 26.64
CA ALA A 83 -2.66 -0.88 27.40
C ALA A 83 -3.81 -1.51 28.21
N THR A 84 -4.75 -0.69 28.71
CA THR A 84 -5.96 -1.18 29.38
C THR A 84 -6.91 -1.85 28.39
N VAL A 85 -7.07 -1.27 27.20
CA VAL A 85 -7.86 -1.87 26.11
C VAL A 85 -7.28 -3.22 25.70
N ASP A 86 -5.97 -3.28 25.45
CA ASP A 86 -5.27 -4.51 25.04
C ASP A 86 -5.44 -5.63 26.09
N ALA A 87 -5.27 -5.30 27.38
CA ALA A 87 -5.50 -6.26 28.47
C ALA A 87 -6.95 -6.76 28.52
N GLY A 88 -7.93 -5.90 28.24
CA GLY A 88 -9.34 -6.29 28.15
C GLY A 88 -9.63 -7.19 26.94
N VAL A 89 -9.04 -6.87 25.79
CA VAL A 89 -9.09 -7.71 24.58
C VAL A 89 -8.52 -9.09 24.86
N ASP A 90 -7.34 -9.18 25.47
CA ASP A 90 -6.69 -10.46 25.80
C ASP A 90 -7.56 -11.30 26.73
N ALA A 91 -8.21 -10.67 27.73
CA ALA A 91 -9.12 -11.36 28.63
C ALA A 91 -10.38 -11.91 27.91
N LEU A 92 -10.92 -11.14 26.96
CA LEU A 92 -12.07 -11.54 26.14
C LEU A 92 -11.71 -12.67 25.16
N GLU A 93 -10.54 -12.62 24.51
CA GLU A 93 -10.05 -13.70 23.64
C GLU A 93 -9.80 -14.98 24.44
N ALA A 94 -9.15 -14.89 25.61
CA ALA A 94 -8.91 -16.03 26.48
C ALA A 94 -10.23 -16.67 26.96
N TRP A 95 -11.25 -15.87 27.29
CA TRP A 95 -12.57 -16.37 27.62
C TRP A 95 -13.24 -17.06 26.43
N ALA A 96 -13.20 -16.45 25.25
CA ALA A 96 -13.78 -17.01 24.03
C ALA A 96 -13.17 -18.38 23.69
N ASP A 97 -11.88 -18.56 23.97
CA ASP A 97 -11.14 -19.80 23.72
C ASP A 97 -11.19 -20.80 24.89
N SER A 98 -11.74 -20.42 26.05
CA SER A 98 -11.74 -21.25 27.27
C SER A 98 -12.70 -22.43 27.27
N GLY A 99 -13.56 -22.54 26.26
CA GLY A 99 -14.70 -23.48 26.26
C GLY A 99 -15.89 -23.05 27.13
N HIS A 100 -15.77 -21.94 27.88
CA HIS A 100 -16.87 -21.35 28.67
C HIS A 100 -17.56 -20.18 27.94
N CYS A 101 -17.23 -19.98 26.65
CA CYS A 101 -17.90 -18.99 25.81
C CYS A 101 -19.36 -19.41 25.62
N SER A 102 -20.29 -18.54 26.02
CA SER A 102 -21.73 -18.79 25.90
C SER A 102 -22.31 -18.31 24.57
N LEU A 103 -21.52 -17.64 23.73
CA LEU A 103 -21.96 -17.14 22.42
C LEU A 103 -21.87 -18.23 21.36
N ALA A 104 -22.84 -18.27 20.45
CA ALA A 104 -22.89 -19.22 19.34
C ALA A 104 -23.52 -18.58 18.09
N GLY A 105 -23.30 -19.19 16.92
CA GLY A 105 -23.86 -18.72 15.66
C GLY A 105 -23.60 -17.23 15.39
N ALA A 106 -24.65 -16.51 15.01
CA ALA A 106 -24.58 -15.09 14.63
C ALA A 106 -24.05 -14.18 15.77
N ASP A 107 -24.35 -14.49 17.04
CA ASP A 107 -23.88 -13.68 18.16
C ASP A 107 -22.36 -13.78 18.34
N LEU A 108 -21.80 -14.97 18.10
CA LEU A 108 -20.35 -15.19 18.14
C LEU A 108 -19.65 -14.55 16.94
N GLU A 109 -20.27 -14.54 15.76
CA GLU A 109 -19.76 -13.85 14.58
C GLU A 109 -19.71 -12.34 14.81
N ALA A 110 -20.81 -11.74 15.29
CA ALA A 110 -20.88 -10.32 15.62
C ALA A 110 -19.87 -9.93 16.71
N PHE A 111 -19.70 -10.77 17.73
CA PHE A 111 -18.66 -10.59 18.76
C PHE A 111 -17.25 -10.59 18.15
N ASN A 112 -16.95 -11.55 17.26
CA ASN A 112 -15.64 -11.65 16.62
C ASN A 112 -15.36 -10.43 15.72
N GLU A 113 -16.36 -9.96 14.99
CA GLU A 113 -16.27 -8.75 14.17
C GLU A 113 -15.99 -7.51 15.03
N ALA A 114 -16.74 -7.33 16.13
CA ALA A 114 -16.52 -6.24 17.08
C ALA A 114 -15.11 -6.30 17.70
N MET A 115 -14.62 -7.50 18.05
CA MET A 115 -13.26 -7.71 18.57
C MET A 115 -12.19 -7.34 17.54
N ILE A 116 -12.36 -7.74 16.28
CA ILE A 116 -11.45 -7.36 15.19
C ILE A 116 -11.40 -5.84 15.06
N ARG A 117 -12.56 -5.19 15.00
CA ARG A 117 -12.70 -3.73 14.89
C ARG A 117 -12.03 -2.99 16.05
N LEU A 118 -12.26 -3.41 17.30
CA LEU A 118 -11.62 -2.81 18.47
C LEU A 118 -10.09 -2.91 18.41
N LYS A 119 -9.59 -4.11 18.08
CA LYS A 119 -8.15 -4.36 17.95
C LYS A 119 -7.54 -3.55 16.81
N ASP A 120 -8.25 -3.35 15.71
CA ASP A 120 -7.77 -2.54 14.57
C ASP A 120 -7.71 -1.06 14.95
N ALA A 121 -8.73 -0.55 15.65
CA ALA A 121 -8.75 0.83 16.13
C ALA A 121 -7.63 1.10 17.16
N ALA A 122 -7.43 0.19 18.12
CA ALA A 122 -6.33 0.28 19.09
C ALA A 122 -4.96 0.20 18.41
N TRP A 123 -4.82 -0.68 17.41
CA TRP A 123 -3.61 -0.79 16.59
C TRP A 123 -3.33 0.50 15.83
N ALA A 124 -4.33 1.07 15.15
CA ALA A 124 -4.16 2.29 14.37
C ALA A 124 -3.62 3.44 15.25
N VAL A 125 -4.22 3.66 16.43
CA VAL A 125 -3.74 4.70 17.36
C VAL A 125 -2.30 4.42 17.83
N SER A 126 -1.99 3.19 18.22
CA SER A 126 -0.70 2.84 18.83
C SER A 126 0.46 2.66 17.83
N ARG A 127 0.22 1.98 16.71
CA ARG A 127 1.24 1.54 15.75
C ARG A 127 1.27 2.36 14.47
N ASP A 128 0.17 3.04 14.12
CA ASP A 128 0.14 3.90 12.93
C ASP A 128 0.26 5.38 13.28
N ARG A 129 -0.38 5.86 14.36
CA ARG A 129 -0.30 7.28 14.76
C ARG A 129 0.88 7.60 15.67
N LEU A 130 0.93 6.98 16.86
CA LEU A 130 2.00 7.27 17.84
C LEU A 130 3.38 6.96 17.27
N ARG A 131 3.57 5.76 16.69
CA ARG A 131 4.84 5.37 16.04
C ARG A 131 5.25 6.33 14.93
N THR A 132 4.30 6.82 14.12
CA THR A 132 4.60 7.77 13.04
C THR A 132 5.07 9.09 13.59
N ALA A 133 4.44 9.63 14.64
CA ALA A 133 4.90 10.86 15.26
C ALA A 133 6.30 10.72 15.86
N GLU A 134 6.60 9.61 16.53
CA GLU A 134 7.95 9.32 17.04
C GLU A 134 8.99 9.27 15.92
N ALA A 135 8.68 8.59 14.81
CA ALA A 135 9.56 8.50 13.65
C ALA A 135 9.73 9.86 12.93
N VAL A 136 8.69 10.71 12.90
CA VAL A 136 8.80 12.07 12.36
C VAL A 136 9.71 12.92 13.22
N VAL A 137 9.62 12.84 14.55
CA VAL A 137 10.52 13.56 15.47
C VAL A 137 11.97 13.09 15.30
N ASP A 138 12.18 11.78 15.19
CA ASP A 138 13.51 11.21 14.96
C ASP A 138 14.12 11.63 13.60
N LEU A 139 13.30 11.74 12.55
CA LEU A 139 13.74 12.22 11.24
C LEU A 139 13.96 13.74 11.21
N ALA A 140 13.03 14.53 11.74
CA ALA A 140 13.05 15.99 11.64
C ALA A 140 14.01 16.67 12.64
N GLY A 141 14.30 15.99 13.76
CA GLY A 141 15.07 16.54 14.87
C GLY A 141 14.21 17.34 15.86
N PRO A 142 14.74 17.60 17.07
CA PRO A 142 13.96 18.06 18.23
C PRO A 142 13.42 19.50 18.13
N ASN A 143 13.95 20.32 17.22
CA ASN A 143 13.57 21.74 17.06
C ASN A 143 13.01 22.03 15.65
N ALA A 144 12.49 21.01 14.98
CA ALA A 144 11.95 21.14 13.63
C ALA A 144 10.76 22.11 13.59
N GLY A 145 10.75 23.01 12.60
CA GLY A 145 9.60 23.86 12.33
C GLY A 145 8.43 23.09 11.69
N ALA A 146 7.26 23.73 11.57
CA ALA A 146 6.06 23.09 11.03
C ALA A 146 6.24 22.54 9.60
N ALA A 147 6.96 23.25 8.74
CA ALA A 147 7.27 22.81 7.37
C ALA A 147 8.13 21.53 7.37
N ALA A 148 9.18 21.49 8.20
CA ALA A 148 10.01 20.29 8.37
C ALA A 148 9.21 19.10 8.93
N ILE A 149 8.31 19.32 9.89
CA ILE A 149 7.42 18.28 10.42
C ILE A 149 6.50 17.75 9.32
N ALA A 150 5.87 18.63 8.53
CA ALA A 150 5.00 18.24 7.43
C ALA A 150 5.77 17.44 6.36
N ALA A 151 6.98 17.89 6.01
CA ALA A 151 7.82 17.21 5.05
C ALA A 151 8.26 15.83 5.54
N MET A 152 8.74 15.74 6.78
CA MET A 152 9.16 14.46 7.37
C MET A 152 8.00 13.52 7.63
N HIS A 153 6.78 14.02 7.82
CA HIS A 153 5.58 13.20 7.81
C HIS A 153 5.35 12.54 6.44
N ALA A 154 5.43 13.30 5.34
CA ALA A 154 5.32 12.71 3.99
C ALA A 154 6.42 11.67 3.72
N VAL A 155 7.65 11.96 4.14
CA VAL A 155 8.79 11.01 4.08
C VAL A 155 8.50 9.75 4.90
N GLN A 156 8.02 9.90 6.14
CA GLN A 156 7.72 8.79 7.04
C GLN A 156 6.61 7.89 6.50
N VAL A 157 5.57 8.47 5.90
CA VAL A 157 4.50 7.73 5.21
C VAL A 157 5.10 6.90 4.07
N ALA A 158 5.94 7.53 3.24
CA ALA A 158 6.56 6.83 2.12
C ALA A 158 7.48 5.68 2.59
N LEU A 159 8.31 5.91 3.61
CA LEU A 159 9.21 4.89 4.16
C LEU A 159 8.44 3.73 4.80
N SER A 160 7.36 3.99 5.54
CA SER A 160 6.53 2.92 6.12
C SER A 160 5.79 2.13 5.04
N ALA A 161 5.38 2.77 3.94
CA ALA A 161 4.84 2.06 2.79
C ALA A 161 5.90 1.19 2.12
N LEU A 162 7.14 1.70 1.94
CA LEU A 162 8.25 0.89 1.41
C LEU A 162 8.55 -0.32 2.29
N ASP A 163 8.56 -0.18 3.62
CA ASP A 163 8.75 -1.29 4.57
C ASP A 163 7.79 -2.46 4.27
N ARG A 164 6.53 -2.14 3.94
CA ARG A 164 5.49 -3.12 3.60
C ARG A 164 5.60 -3.65 2.17
N LEU A 165 6.13 -2.84 1.25
CA LEU A 165 6.29 -3.20 -0.16
C LEU A 165 7.57 -4.00 -0.43
N GLU A 166 8.55 -4.02 0.47
CA GLU A 166 9.79 -4.80 0.31
C GLU A 166 9.56 -6.30 0.13
N VAL A 167 8.41 -6.84 0.58
CA VAL A 167 8.03 -8.24 0.32
C VAL A 167 7.83 -8.53 -1.18
N ARG A 168 7.60 -7.50 -1.99
CA ARG A 168 7.45 -7.62 -3.44
C ARG A 168 8.81 -7.59 -4.14
N GLY A 169 9.75 -6.77 -3.67
CA GLY A 169 11.10 -6.60 -4.19
C GLY A 169 12.00 -5.83 -3.22
N ARG A 170 13.24 -6.28 -3.02
CA ARG A 170 14.12 -5.78 -1.94
C ARG A 170 15.59 -5.61 -2.32
N ASP A 171 15.96 -5.88 -3.57
CA ASP A 171 17.36 -5.83 -4.01
C ASP A 171 17.93 -4.41 -3.92
N SER A 172 17.06 -3.42 -4.03
CA SER A 172 17.38 -2.01 -3.77
C SER A 172 16.11 -1.23 -3.47
N ALA A 173 16.25 -0.09 -2.80
CA ALA A 173 15.19 0.90 -2.66
C ALA A 173 15.75 2.31 -2.85
N GLY A 174 14.87 3.25 -3.18
CA GLY A 174 15.23 4.65 -3.22
C GLY A 174 14.04 5.57 -2.94
N LEU A 175 14.37 6.78 -2.48
CA LEU A 175 13.43 7.85 -2.22
C LEU A 175 14.02 9.16 -2.75
N GLN A 176 13.27 9.84 -3.60
CA GLN A 176 13.56 11.20 -4.05
C GLN A 176 12.64 12.16 -3.32
N LEU A 177 13.22 13.26 -2.85
CA LEU A 177 12.53 14.39 -2.24
C LEU A 177 12.75 15.62 -3.13
N LEU A 178 11.68 16.13 -3.74
CA LEU A 178 11.73 17.45 -4.36
C LEU A 178 11.28 18.47 -3.32
N VAL A 179 12.17 19.39 -2.96
CA VAL A 179 11.95 20.40 -1.94
C VAL A 179 11.81 21.77 -2.59
N GLU A 180 10.63 22.35 -2.45
CA GLU A 180 10.29 23.70 -2.88
C GLU A 180 10.42 24.68 -1.71
N GLY A 181 10.45 26.00 -2.00
CA GLY A 181 10.34 27.02 -0.95
C GLY A 181 11.47 27.02 0.07
N HIS A 182 12.60 26.38 -0.24
CA HIS A 182 13.69 26.14 0.71
C HIS A 182 14.46 27.41 1.11
N GLY A 183 14.37 28.50 0.35
CA GLY A 183 14.95 29.80 0.71
C GLY A 183 16.49 29.84 0.75
N LEU A 184 17.16 28.82 0.20
CA LEU A 184 18.63 28.74 0.18
C LEU A 184 19.19 29.35 -1.10
N ASP A 185 20.35 30.01 -0.98
CA ASP A 185 21.15 30.39 -2.13
C ASP A 185 21.89 29.17 -2.68
N VAL A 186 21.29 28.50 -3.66
CA VAL A 186 21.87 27.30 -4.29
C VAL A 186 23.24 27.58 -4.95
N SER A 187 23.52 28.82 -5.33
CA SER A 187 24.81 29.19 -5.95
C SER A 187 25.98 29.14 -4.95
N SER A 188 25.66 29.18 -3.65
CA SER A 188 26.63 29.06 -2.56
C SER A 188 26.98 27.60 -2.21
N LEU A 189 26.23 26.63 -2.73
CA LEU A 189 26.45 25.21 -2.43
C LEU A 189 27.70 24.68 -3.18
N PRO A 190 28.47 23.76 -2.59
CA PRO A 190 29.64 23.18 -3.26
C PRO A 190 29.24 22.42 -4.53
N SER A 191 29.68 22.89 -5.70
CA SER A 191 29.29 22.29 -6.99
C SER A 191 29.79 20.87 -7.23
N LYS A 192 30.76 20.38 -6.42
CA LYS A 192 31.37 19.05 -6.57
C LYS A 192 30.90 18.06 -5.51
N GLY A 193 30.78 16.80 -5.89
CA GLY A 193 30.39 15.67 -5.06
C GLY A 193 28.91 15.35 -5.22
N ARG A 194 28.07 15.95 -4.38
CA ARG A 194 26.62 15.63 -4.34
C ARG A 194 25.86 16.24 -5.51
N LEU A 195 26.22 17.46 -5.89
CA LEU A 195 25.52 18.27 -6.89
C LEU A 195 25.80 17.85 -8.34
N ASP A 196 26.95 17.23 -8.60
CA ASP A 196 27.40 16.77 -9.91
C ASP A 196 27.62 15.24 -9.98
N ASP A 197 27.06 14.47 -9.04
CA ASP A 197 27.19 13.00 -9.04
C ASP A 197 26.67 12.41 -10.37
N PRO A 198 27.53 11.81 -11.22
CA PRO A 198 27.17 11.48 -12.61
C PRO A 198 26.19 10.31 -12.73
N LEU A 199 25.94 9.58 -11.63
CA LEU A 199 25.14 8.36 -11.63
C LEU A 199 23.82 8.50 -10.85
N PHE A 200 23.58 9.67 -10.27
CA PHE A 200 22.44 9.94 -9.40
C PHE A 200 22.31 8.87 -8.29
N THR A 201 23.44 8.57 -7.64
CA THR A 201 23.56 7.61 -6.53
C THR A 201 23.08 8.19 -5.20
N SER A 202 23.12 7.41 -4.12
CA SER A 202 22.64 7.86 -2.81
C SER A 202 23.33 9.15 -2.37
N MET A 203 22.59 10.06 -1.72
CA MET A 203 23.01 11.40 -1.32
C MET A 203 23.18 12.41 -2.46
N ALA A 204 22.98 12.05 -3.73
CA ALA A 204 23.03 13.02 -4.82
C ALA A 204 21.94 14.10 -4.64
N VAL A 205 22.26 15.32 -5.08
CA VAL A 205 21.38 16.49 -5.04
C VAL A 205 21.38 17.15 -6.41
N ARG A 206 20.23 17.68 -6.84
CA ARG A 206 20.11 18.56 -8.00
C ARG A 206 19.39 19.84 -7.61
N THR A 207 19.61 20.90 -8.38
CA THR A 207 18.97 22.21 -8.18
C THR A 207 18.00 22.57 -9.34
N PRO A 208 17.01 21.71 -9.64
CA PRO A 208 16.14 21.88 -10.80
C PRO A 208 15.17 23.06 -10.62
N GLU A 209 15.09 23.96 -11.59
CA GLU A 209 14.06 25.02 -11.68
C GLU A 209 13.85 25.86 -10.40
N GLY A 210 14.88 26.03 -9.56
CA GLY A 210 14.79 26.77 -8.28
C GLY A 210 14.33 25.93 -7.08
N HIS A 211 14.32 24.61 -7.24
CA HIS A 211 14.04 23.62 -6.20
C HIS A 211 15.30 22.82 -5.86
N LEU A 212 15.22 21.98 -4.83
CA LEU A 212 16.25 20.99 -4.50
C LEU A 212 15.70 19.58 -4.64
N SER A 213 16.30 18.75 -5.48
CA SER A 213 15.98 17.33 -5.57
C SER A 213 17.05 16.52 -4.86
N PHE A 214 16.70 15.93 -3.72
CA PHE A 214 17.53 14.97 -2.99
C PHE A 214 17.17 13.56 -3.41
N VAL A 215 18.15 12.66 -3.50
CA VAL A 215 17.89 11.22 -3.66
C VAL A 215 18.68 10.40 -2.66
N TYR A 216 18.01 9.42 -2.07
CA TYR A 216 18.58 8.47 -1.14
C TYR A 216 18.33 7.08 -1.71
N LYS A 217 19.37 6.27 -1.78
CA LYS A 217 19.31 4.94 -2.37
C LYS A 217 20.06 3.94 -1.50
N ALA A 218 19.61 2.71 -1.55
CA ALA A 218 20.29 1.56 -0.98
C ALA A 218 20.16 0.40 -1.96
N ALA A 219 21.23 -0.37 -2.13
CA ALA A 219 21.22 -1.58 -2.96
C ALA A 219 22.05 -2.67 -2.27
N ALA A 220 21.46 -3.85 -2.14
CA ALA A 220 22.08 -5.02 -1.54
C ALA A 220 21.53 -6.28 -2.19
N GLU A 221 22.41 -7.12 -2.75
CA GLU A 221 22.02 -8.42 -3.32
C GLU A 221 21.47 -9.39 -2.27
N ILE A 222 21.92 -9.24 -1.01
CA ILE A 222 21.52 -10.05 0.13
C ILE A 222 21.22 -9.12 1.30
N GLY A 223 20.03 -9.24 1.88
CA GLY A 223 19.59 -8.47 3.04
C GLY A 223 18.32 -9.02 3.67
N GLU A 224 17.87 -8.36 4.72
CA GLU A 224 16.64 -8.61 5.46
C GLU A 224 15.60 -7.52 5.21
N LEU A 225 14.32 -7.84 5.42
CA LEU A 225 13.25 -6.83 5.29
C LEU A 225 13.47 -5.69 6.28
N GLY A 226 13.46 -4.47 5.75
CA GLY A 226 13.72 -3.20 6.39
C GLY A 226 15.17 -2.73 6.34
N ASP A 227 16.11 -3.48 5.74
CA ASP A 227 17.50 -3.02 5.61
C ASP A 227 17.61 -1.76 4.75
N ASN A 228 16.92 -1.73 3.60
CA ASN A 228 17.01 -0.59 2.70
C ASN A 228 16.40 0.66 3.35
N THR A 229 15.18 0.56 3.87
CA THR A 229 14.54 1.70 4.55
C THR A 229 15.32 2.18 5.78
N ARG A 230 15.97 1.29 6.54
CA ARG A 230 16.92 1.69 7.61
C ARG A 230 18.08 2.51 7.07
N ALA A 231 18.67 2.12 5.94
CA ALA A 231 19.73 2.88 5.30
C ALA A 231 19.23 4.26 4.81
N LEU A 232 18.07 4.31 4.16
CA LEU A 232 17.44 5.57 3.72
C LEU A 232 17.18 6.52 4.90
N ARG A 233 16.63 5.99 6.01
CA ARG A 233 16.40 6.74 7.26
C ARG A 233 17.68 7.32 7.83
N GLY A 234 18.73 6.49 7.92
CA GLY A 234 20.04 6.90 8.42
C GLY A 234 20.62 8.05 7.60
N ALA A 235 20.57 7.94 6.27
CA ALA A 235 21.07 8.97 5.36
C ALA A 235 20.33 10.30 5.54
N MET A 236 18.99 10.29 5.51
CA MET A 236 18.16 11.50 5.70
C MET A 236 18.35 12.14 7.08
N ARG A 237 18.44 11.33 8.14
CA ARG A 237 18.67 11.83 9.50
C ARG A 237 19.99 12.61 9.59
N SER A 238 21.02 12.14 8.89
CA SER A 238 22.35 12.76 8.88
C SER A 238 22.56 13.87 7.84
N ASP A 239 21.57 14.16 6.99
CA ASP A 239 21.75 15.11 5.89
C ASP A 239 21.47 16.56 6.32
N GLU A 240 22.54 17.26 6.69
CA GLU A 240 22.47 18.68 7.10
C GLU A 240 21.86 19.60 6.03
N LEU A 241 22.08 19.32 4.73
CA LEU A 241 21.53 20.14 3.66
C LEU A 241 20.02 19.96 3.52
N LEU A 242 19.52 18.73 3.70
CA LEU A 242 18.08 18.47 3.74
C LEU A 242 17.43 19.23 4.89
N HIS A 243 18.00 19.12 6.10
CA HIS A 243 17.47 19.83 7.28
C HIS A 243 17.47 21.34 7.11
N LEU A 244 18.55 21.89 6.53
CA LEU A 244 18.63 23.32 6.23
C LEU A 244 17.59 23.76 5.19
N ALA A 245 17.36 22.95 4.15
CA ALA A 245 16.35 23.23 3.13
C ALA A 245 14.93 23.21 3.70
N LEU A 246 14.65 22.31 4.64
CA LEU A 246 13.36 22.19 5.30
C LEU A 246 13.15 23.16 6.48
N ALA A 247 14.18 23.90 6.87
CA ALA A 247 14.08 24.91 7.93
C ALA A 247 13.25 26.14 7.52
N SER A 248 13.10 26.39 6.22
CA SER A 248 12.23 27.44 5.71
C SER A 248 10.76 27.16 6.03
N PRO A 249 9.98 28.15 6.52
CA PRO A 249 8.56 27.98 6.79
C PRO A 249 7.72 27.73 5.53
N ASP A 250 8.23 28.12 4.36
CA ASP A 250 7.57 27.92 3.07
C ASP A 250 7.96 26.60 2.40
N ALA A 251 8.82 25.80 3.05
CA ALA A 251 9.29 24.54 2.48
C ALA A 251 8.16 23.53 2.29
N LYS A 252 8.12 22.91 1.11
CA LYS A 252 7.19 21.81 0.78
C LYS A 252 7.99 20.68 0.15
N VAL A 253 7.50 19.46 0.32
CA VAL A 253 8.14 18.27 -0.27
C VAL A 253 7.15 17.46 -1.07
N THR A 254 7.57 17.05 -2.27
CA THR A 254 6.96 15.95 -3.02
C THR A 254 7.88 14.73 -2.91
N VAL A 255 7.30 13.58 -2.57
CA VAL A 255 8.05 12.35 -2.33
C VAL A 255 7.75 11.33 -3.42
N LEU A 256 8.78 10.79 -4.05
CA LEU A 256 8.70 9.69 -5.01
C LEU A 256 9.67 8.59 -4.60
N GLY A 257 9.19 7.35 -4.47
CA GLY A 257 9.98 6.25 -3.97
C GLY A 257 9.70 4.93 -4.67
N HIS A 258 10.63 4.01 -4.45
CA HIS A 258 10.58 2.71 -5.08
C HIS A 258 11.32 1.63 -4.28
N THR A 259 10.82 0.40 -4.36
CA THR A 259 11.54 -0.82 -4.00
C THR A 259 11.64 -1.70 -5.23
N ARG A 260 12.83 -2.25 -5.49
CA ARG A 260 13.14 -2.91 -6.76
C ARG A 260 13.44 -4.39 -6.54
N TRP A 261 12.84 -5.21 -7.40
CA TRP A 261 13.32 -6.54 -7.76
C TRP A 261 13.96 -6.41 -9.14
N ALA A 262 15.27 -6.62 -9.26
CA ALA A 262 15.97 -6.35 -10.51
C ALA A 262 15.63 -7.39 -11.60
N SER A 263 14.84 -7.00 -12.61
CA SER A 263 14.59 -7.75 -13.85
C SER A 263 15.56 -7.33 -14.96
N VAL A 264 15.61 -6.03 -15.24
CA VAL A 264 16.49 -5.41 -16.24
C VAL A 264 17.49 -4.47 -15.56
N GLY A 265 18.78 -4.81 -15.69
CA GLY A 265 19.90 -4.04 -15.13
C GLY A 265 20.37 -4.54 -13.77
N ILE A 266 21.68 -4.40 -13.49
CA ILE A 266 22.31 -4.95 -12.30
C ILE A 266 21.78 -4.34 -10.99
N ILE A 267 21.99 -5.05 -9.87
CA ILE A 267 21.69 -4.53 -8.53
C ILE A 267 22.78 -3.53 -8.15
N SER A 268 22.45 -2.23 -8.12
CA SER A 268 23.36 -1.15 -7.72
C SER A 268 22.56 0.15 -7.50
N GLU A 269 23.14 1.11 -6.78
CA GLU A 269 22.47 2.41 -6.53
C GLU A 269 22.15 3.18 -7.81
N ALA A 270 23.04 3.15 -8.81
CA ALA A 270 22.81 3.80 -10.11
C ALA A 270 21.58 3.23 -10.85
N ASN A 271 21.22 1.97 -10.58
CA ASN A 271 20.07 1.29 -11.18
C ASN A 271 18.84 1.26 -10.25
N ALA A 272 19.00 1.63 -8.99
CA ALA A 272 17.89 1.78 -8.06
C ALA A 272 17.08 3.03 -8.44
N HIS A 273 15.75 2.89 -8.44
CA HIS A 273 14.85 4.00 -8.76
C HIS A 273 14.62 4.86 -7.50
N PRO A 274 14.29 6.16 -7.62
CA PRO A 274 14.05 6.91 -8.86
C PRO A 274 15.30 7.16 -9.72
N VAL A 275 15.12 7.20 -11.04
CA VAL A 275 16.14 7.63 -12.02
C VAL A 275 15.74 8.97 -12.62
N ASN A 276 16.71 9.83 -12.93
CA ASN A 276 16.46 11.17 -13.48
C ASN A 276 16.67 11.23 -15.01
N HIS A 277 16.45 12.38 -15.63
CA HIS A 277 16.54 12.57 -17.08
C HIS A 277 17.97 12.73 -17.64
N GLU A 278 18.99 12.87 -16.80
CA GLU A 278 20.34 13.28 -17.24
C GLU A 278 21.02 12.22 -18.13
N GLU A 279 21.74 12.68 -19.15
CA GLU A 279 22.50 11.88 -20.11
C GLU A 279 23.98 12.25 -20.07
N ASP A 280 24.85 11.36 -20.55
CA ASP A 280 26.26 11.70 -20.81
C ASP A 280 26.30 12.82 -21.87
N GLY A 281 27.00 13.91 -21.56
CA GLY A 281 27.18 15.02 -22.50
C GLY A 281 25.94 15.88 -22.78
N ARG A 282 24.78 15.56 -22.20
CA ARG A 282 23.53 16.34 -22.31
C ARG A 282 22.77 16.39 -20.99
N THR A 283 22.57 17.59 -20.48
CA THR A 283 21.76 17.86 -19.29
C THR A 283 20.70 18.94 -19.57
N ASP A 284 20.39 19.16 -20.84
CA ASP A 284 19.51 20.23 -21.30
C ASP A 284 18.07 19.72 -21.33
N GLY A 285 17.15 20.49 -20.74
CA GLY A 285 15.73 20.16 -20.69
C GLY A 285 15.18 20.28 -19.26
N PRO A 286 13.86 20.25 -19.09
CA PRO A 286 13.24 20.28 -17.77
C PRO A 286 13.60 19.04 -16.96
N TYR A 287 13.80 19.21 -15.67
CA TYR A 287 14.16 18.09 -14.81
C TYR A 287 13.00 17.14 -14.59
N VAL A 288 13.19 15.88 -15.01
CA VAL A 288 12.22 14.79 -14.80
C VAL A 288 12.90 13.65 -14.04
N ALA A 289 12.16 13.04 -13.12
CA ALA A 289 12.53 11.79 -12.48
C ALA A 289 11.37 10.79 -12.50
N ALA A 290 11.68 9.49 -12.55
CA ALA A 290 10.67 8.45 -12.63
C ALA A 290 11.07 7.16 -11.93
N VAL A 291 10.05 6.36 -11.61
CA VAL A 291 10.13 5.00 -11.11
C VAL A 291 9.31 4.08 -12.02
N LEU A 292 9.68 2.80 -12.09
CA LEU A 292 9.03 1.82 -12.95
C LEU A 292 8.82 0.50 -12.20
N ASN A 293 7.60 -0.02 -12.28
CA ASN A 293 7.30 -1.43 -12.06
C ASN A 293 7.01 -2.09 -13.40
N GLY A 294 7.54 -3.30 -13.61
CA GLY A 294 7.49 -3.97 -14.90
C GLY A 294 8.67 -3.61 -15.78
N ASP A 295 8.58 -3.98 -17.06
CA ASP A 295 9.67 -3.85 -18.02
C ASP A 295 9.19 -3.09 -19.27
N VAL A 296 10.02 -2.19 -19.79
CA VAL A 296 9.84 -1.55 -21.11
C VAL A 296 10.53 -2.42 -22.15
N ASP A 297 9.80 -3.37 -22.74
CA ASP A 297 10.35 -4.40 -23.64
C ASP A 297 11.13 -3.83 -24.84
N ASN A 298 10.74 -2.66 -25.33
CA ASN A 298 11.37 -1.98 -26.47
C ASN A 298 12.39 -0.90 -26.07
N PHE A 299 12.91 -0.90 -24.84
CA PHE A 299 13.86 0.14 -24.38
C PHE A 299 15.12 0.26 -25.24
N ALA A 300 15.66 -0.86 -25.76
CA ALA A 300 16.84 -0.84 -26.62
C ALA A 300 16.58 -0.12 -27.96
N GLU A 301 15.41 -0.38 -28.57
CA GLU A 301 14.96 0.30 -29.79
C GLU A 301 14.76 1.80 -29.53
N LEU A 302 14.17 2.16 -28.38
CA LEU A 302 13.98 3.56 -27.99
C LEU A 302 15.33 4.28 -27.79
N LYS A 303 16.29 3.63 -27.13
CA LYS A 303 17.65 4.16 -26.97
C LYS A 303 18.31 4.46 -28.31
N GLU A 304 18.20 3.54 -29.28
CA GLU A 304 18.78 3.72 -30.61
C GLU A 304 18.03 4.81 -31.42
N ARG A 305 16.70 4.73 -31.49
CA ARG A 305 15.85 5.65 -32.25
C ARG A 305 16.06 7.09 -31.82
N TRP A 306 16.09 7.33 -30.51
CA TRP A 306 16.24 8.67 -29.94
C TRP A 306 17.70 9.07 -29.71
N ARG A 307 18.67 8.17 -29.98
CA ARG A 307 20.10 8.41 -29.73
C ARG A 307 20.32 8.86 -28.29
N LEU A 308 19.87 8.04 -27.35
CA LEU A 308 20.00 8.31 -25.93
C LEU A 308 21.43 7.97 -25.48
N GLU A 309 22.07 8.90 -24.76
CA GLU A 309 23.43 8.75 -24.24
C GLU A 309 23.36 8.46 -22.74
N ILE A 310 22.91 7.25 -22.38
CA ILE A 310 22.74 6.85 -20.98
C ILE A 310 24.10 6.39 -20.41
N PRO A 311 24.52 6.88 -19.22
CA PRO A 311 25.74 6.45 -18.56
C PRO A 311 25.85 4.92 -18.48
N ALA A 312 27.00 4.36 -18.83
CA ALA A 312 27.17 2.91 -18.98
C ALA A 312 26.86 2.09 -17.72
N ALA A 313 27.00 2.69 -16.53
CA ALA A 313 26.64 2.06 -15.26
C ALA A 313 25.13 1.97 -15.02
N ILE A 314 24.31 2.78 -15.72
CA ILE A 314 22.86 2.75 -15.66
C ILE A 314 22.34 1.82 -16.75
N THR A 315 21.98 0.61 -16.33
CA THR A 315 21.55 -0.51 -17.17
C THR A 315 20.06 -0.82 -17.10
N THR A 316 19.31 -0.15 -16.21
CA THR A 316 17.85 -0.26 -16.13
C THR A 316 17.19 0.42 -17.33
N ASP A 317 16.18 -0.26 -17.86
CA ASP A 317 15.25 0.23 -18.88
C ASP A 317 14.48 1.48 -18.42
N ALA A 318 14.15 1.60 -17.13
CA ALA A 318 13.43 2.75 -16.56
C ALA A 318 14.03 4.12 -16.91
N LYS A 319 15.34 4.19 -17.18
CA LYS A 319 16.03 5.44 -17.54
C LYS A 319 15.51 6.05 -18.84
N VAL A 320 14.92 5.28 -19.76
CA VAL A 320 14.31 5.86 -20.98
C VAL A 320 13.12 6.76 -20.67
N ILE A 321 12.44 6.56 -19.53
CA ILE A 321 11.24 7.30 -19.16
C ILE A 321 11.56 8.79 -18.95
N PRO A 322 12.34 9.19 -17.92
CA PRO A 322 12.55 10.61 -17.65
C PRO A 322 13.31 11.32 -18.79
N VAL A 323 14.21 10.61 -19.50
CA VAL A 323 14.96 11.15 -20.63
C VAL A 323 14.02 11.55 -21.77
N LEU A 324 13.11 10.66 -22.20
CA LEU A 324 12.20 10.93 -23.30
C LEU A 324 11.14 11.97 -22.93
N VAL A 325 10.66 11.99 -21.69
CA VAL A 325 9.74 13.01 -21.21
C VAL A 325 10.43 14.38 -21.23
N SER A 326 11.60 14.50 -20.61
CA SER A 326 12.37 15.77 -20.57
C SER A 326 12.66 16.30 -21.97
N ARG A 327 13.13 15.44 -22.89
CA ARG A 327 13.38 15.82 -24.29
C ARG A 327 12.13 16.34 -24.98
N GLN A 328 10.98 15.65 -24.86
CA GLN A 328 9.74 16.10 -25.48
C GLN A 328 9.22 17.43 -24.91
N ILE A 329 9.39 17.67 -23.60
CA ILE A 329 9.06 18.98 -23.02
C ILE A 329 10.01 20.06 -23.57
N GLY A 330 11.31 19.76 -23.67
CA GLY A 330 12.31 20.65 -24.28
C GLY A 330 12.04 20.96 -25.77
N GLU A 331 11.37 20.06 -26.49
CA GLU A 331 10.90 20.25 -27.87
C GLU A 331 9.59 21.08 -27.96
N GLY A 332 9.04 21.51 -26.83
CA GLY A 332 7.88 22.40 -26.76
C GLY A 332 6.53 21.70 -26.54
N LEU A 333 6.53 20.39 -26.24
CA LEU A 333 5.29 19.72 -25.81
C LEU A 333 4.94 20.11 -24.37
N GLY A 334 3.64 20.20 -24.08
CA GLY A 334 3.17 20.31 -22.70
C GLY A 334 3.56 19.06 -21.88
N PRO A 335 3.90 19.19 -20.59
CA PRO A 335 4.38 18.05 -19.79
C PRO A 335 3.46 16.83 -19.73
N ASP A 336 2.14 17.03 -19.66
CA ASP A 336 1.17 15.92 -19.63
C ASP A 336 1.16 15.15 -20.97
N ASP A 337 1.23 15.88 -22.08
CA ASP A 337 1.31 15.31 -23.42
C ASP A 337 2.66 14.64 -23.68
N ALA A 338 3.75 15.24 -23.22
CA ALA A 338 5.10 14.67 -23.31
C ALA A 338 5.18 13.32 -22.56
N PHE A 339 4.60 13.27 -21.36
CA PHE A 339 4.49 12.03 -20.58
C PHE A 339 3.61 11.00 -21.26
N ARG A 340 2.39 11.37 -21.66
CA ARG A 340 1.44 10.47 -22.34
C ARG A 340 2.03 9.88 -23.63
N ARG A 341 2.65 10.70 -24.49
CA ARG A 341 3.27 10.23 -25.72
C ARG A 341 4.46 9.31 -25.45
N THR A 342 5.26 9.61 -24.42
CA THR A 342 6.37 8.76 -24.00
C THR A 342 5.86 7.38 -23.61
N VAL A 343 4.93 7.27 -22.66
CA VAL A 343 4.43 5.97 -22.17
C VAL A 343 3.62 5.21 -23.22
N ALA A 344 2.95 5.92 -24.13
CA ALA A 344 2.25 5.30 -25.26
C ALA A 344 3.19 4.62 -26.25
N SER A 345 4.47 5.00 -26.29
CA SER A 345 5.48 4.40 -27.18
C SER A 345 6.08 3.11 -26.62
N PHE A 346 5.78 2.75 -25.37
CA PHE A 346 6.38 1.59 -24.71
C PHE A 346 5.67 0.29 -25.07
N ASN A 347 6.41 -0.81 -25.12
CA ASN A 347 5.90 -2.16 -25.15
C ASN A 347 6.14 -2.83 -23.79
N GLY A 348 5.25 -3.73 -23.40
CA GLY A 348 5.31 -4.42 -22.10
C GLY A 348 4.17 -4.04 -21.15
N SER A 349 4.22 -4.59 -19.95
CA SER A 349 3.32 -4.23 -18.84
C SER A 349 4.08 -3.38 -17.84
N VAL A 350 3.65 -2.12 -17.69
CA VAL A 350 4.36 -1.10 -16.93
C VAL A 350 3.41 -0.35 -16.01
N ALA A 351 3.87 -0.08 -14.78
CA ALA A 351 3.32 0.97 -13.93
C ALA A 351 4.42 2.00 -13.67
N ILE A 352 4.12 3.27 -13.91
CA ILE A 352 5.09 4.35 -13.88
C ILE A 352 4.56 5.46 -12.98
N ALA A 353 5.44 6.02 -12.16
CA ALA A 353 5.22 7.32 -11.55
C ALA A 353 6.40 8.22 -11.91
N ALA A 354 6.10 9.45 -12.33
CA ALA A 354 7.08 10.42 -12.75
C ALA A 354 6.74 11.80 -12.19
N HIS A 355 7.79 12.58 -11.99
CA HIS A 355 7.72 13.93 -11.45
C HIS A 355 8.51 14.87 -12.36
N ASP A 356 7.91 16.02 -12.67
CA ASP A 356 8.48 17.12 -13.44
C ASP A 356 8.70 18.31 -12.48
N ALA A 357 9.95 18.74 -12.31
CA ALA A 357 10.26 19.84 -11.40
C ALA A 357 9.74 21.21 -11.88
N GLY A 358 9.35 21.35 -13.15
CA GLY A 358 8.68 22.55 -13.65
C GLY A 358 7.24 22.70 -13.16
N ARG A 359 6.63 21.64 -12.63
CA ARG A 359 5.29 21.62 -12.03
C ARG A 359 5.33 20.77 -10.75
N PRO A 360 6.00 21.26 -9.70
CA PRO A 360 6.34 20.46 -8.53
C PRO A 360 5.13 19.90 -7.76
N GLU A 361 3.98 20.56 -7.88
CA GLU A 361 2.68 20.17 -7.32
C GLU A 361 1.94 19.09 -8.13
N HIS A 362 2.48 18.66 -9.27
CA HIS A 362 1.85 17.63 -10.11
C HIS A 362 2.64 16.31 -10.08
N LEU A 363 1.90 15.19 -10.05
CA LEU A 363 2.47 13.85 -10.20
C LEU A 363 1.85 13.14 -11.41
N LEU A 364 2.71 12.55 -12.24
CA LEU A 364 2.33 11.87 -13.47
C LEU A 364 2.37 10.36 -13.25
N LEU A 365 1.27 9.68 -13.54
CA LEU A 365 1.13 8.24 -13.35
C LEU A 365 0.72 7.57 -14.66
N ALA A 366 1.23 6.38 -14.94
CA ALA A 366 0.75 5.57 -16.05
C ALA A 366 0.65 4.10 -15.66
N LEU A 367 -0.36 3.40 -16.19
CA LEU A 367 -0.49 1.95 -16.09
C LEU A 367 -0.88 1.37 -17.45
N ARG A 368 -0.21 0.30 -17.86
CA ARG A 368 -0.56 -0.51 -19.03
C ARG A 368 -0.33 -2.00 -18.73
N GLY A 369 -1.25 -2.83 -19.19
CA GLY A 369 -1.22 -4.27 -18.91
C GLY A 369 -1.85 -4.60 -17.56
N SER A 370 -2.08 -5.89 -17.33
CA SER A 370 -2.58 -6.45 -16.07
C SER A 370 -1.48 -6.96 -15.13
N GLY A 371 -0.22 -7.02 -15.61
CA GLY A 371 0.90 -7.59 -14.85
C GLY A 371 1.42 -6.68 -13.74
N GLN A 372 1.07 -5.40 -13.77
CA GLN A 372 1.44 -4.41 -12.77
C GLN A 372 0.21 -3.74 -12.17
N SER A 373 0.43 -3.05 -11.06
CA SER A 373 -0.62 -2.54 -10.20
C SER A 373 -0.29 -1.12 -9.75
N LEU A 374 -1.29 -0.24 -9.75
CA LEU A 374 -1.17 1.13 -9.26
C LEU A 374 -2.48 1.59 -8.63
N ASN A 375 -2.39 2.19 -7.46
CA ASN A 375 -3.52 2.66 -6.68
C ASN A 375 -3.26 4.10 -6.22
N VAL A 376 -4.29 4.94 -6.24
CA VAL A 376 -4.26 6.31 -5.71
C VAL A 376 -5.15 6.37 -4.48
N GLY A 377 -4.53 6.32 -3.30
CA GLY A 377 -5.19 6.49 -2.01
C GLY A 377 -5.58 7.93 -1.74
N LEU A 378 -6.81 8.13 -1.29
CA LEU A 378 -7.35 9.43 -0.89
C LEU A 378 -7.23 9.57 0.63
N ALA A 379 -6.16 10.22 1.09
CA ALA A 379 -5.96 10.53 2.50
C ALA A 379 -6.33 12.00 2.78
N GLU A 380 -6.51 12.34 4.06
CA GLU A 380 -6.73 13.73 4.45
C GLU A 380 -5.53 14.60 4.00
N ASP A 381 -5.80 15.57 3.12
CA ASP A 381 -4.82 16.52 2.58
C ASP A 381 -3.63 15.88 1.82
N ALA A 382 -3.75 14.62 1.38
CA ALA A 382 -2.70 13.92 0.66
C ALA A 382 -3.25 12.89 -0.35
N TYR A 383 -2.57 12.77 -1.49
CA TYR A 383 -2.61 11.56 -2.29
C TYR A 383 -1.45 10.65 -1.89
N ILE A 384 -1.76 9.38 -1.63
CA ILE A 384 -0.76 8.33 -1.46
C ILE A 384 -0.86 7.42 -2.67
N VAL A 385 0.18 7.38 -3.51
CA VAL A 385 0.22 6.45 -4.64
C VAL A 385 0.99 5.23 -4.21
N ALA A 386 0.42 4.04 -4.38
CA ALA A 386 1.14 2.80 -4.11
C ALA A 386 0.82 1.74 -5.14
N SER A 387 1.80 0.91 -5.49
CA SER A 387 1.54 -0.23 -6.38
C SER A 387 0.62 -1.27 -5.75
N GLU A 388 0.52 -1.32 -4.43
CA GLU A 388 -0.39 -2.23 -3.71
C GLU A 388 -1.14 -1.51 -2.59
N ALA A 389 -2.33 -2.04 -2.24
CA ALA A 389 -3.17 -1.48 -1.19
C ALA A 389 -2.45 -1.40 0.16
N TYR A 390 -1.53 -2.33 0.44
CA TYR A 390 -0.73 -2.34 1.67
C TYR A 390 0.12 -1.07 1.87
N GLY A 391 0.49 -0.38 0.78
CA GLY A 391 1.19 0.90 0.84
C GLY A 391 0.28 2.09 1.19
N LEU A 392 -1.04 1.89 1.21
CA LEU A 392 -2.05 2.94 1.43
C LEU A 392 -2.68 2.87 2.83
N VAL A 393 -2.92 1.65 3.33
CA VAL A 393 -3.83 1.37 4.46
C VAL A 393 -3.45 2.02 5.78
N GLU A 394 -2.20 2.44 5.98
CA GLU A 394 -1.81 3.25 7.15
C GLU A 394 -2.45 4.64 7.13
N MET A 395 -2.68 5.22 5.94
CA MET A 395 -3.20 6.58 5.78
C MET A 395 -4.66 6.62 5.37
N THR A 396 -5.09 5.67 4.54
CA THR A 396 -6.46 5.60 4.03
C THR A 396 -6.81 4.20 3.54
N SER A 397 -8.07 3.80 3.76
CA SER A 397 -8.64 2.60 3.15
C SER A 397 -9.32 2.88 1.81
N THR A 398 -9.56 4.14 1.45
CA THR A 398 -10.26 4.53 0.22
C THR A 398 -9.27 4.86 -0.89
N TYR A 399 -9.40 4.21 -2.04
CA TYR A 399 -8.46 4.41 -3.14
C TYR A 399 -9.10 4.18 -4.52
N LEU A 400 -8.58 4.88 -5.52
CA LEU A 400 -8.83 4.59 -6.93
C LEU A 400 -7.85 3.51 -7.41
N ARG A 401 -8.37 2.39 -7.93
CA ARG A 401 -7.57 1.37 -8.62
C ARG A 401 -7.43 1.76 -10.09
N VAL A 402 -6.19 1.92 -10.57
CA VAL A 402 -5.96 2.16 -12.01
C VAL A 402 -6.12 0.84 -12.78
N ASP A 403 -6.76 0.89 -13.94
CA ASP A 403 -6.98 -0.27 -14.81
C ASP A 403 -6.21 -0.10 -16.13
N GLY A 404 -5.12 -0.86 -16.29
CA GLY A 404 -4.27 -0.80 -17.47
C GLY A 404 -4.81 -1.55 -18.70
N GLU A 405 -5.89 -2.32 -18.55
CA GLU A 405 -6.44 -3.21 -19.59
C GLU A 405 -7.72 -2.69 -20.24
N VAL A 406 -8.49 -1.85 -19.54
CA VAL A 406 -9.71 -1.25 -20.09
C VAL A 406 -9.36 -0.42 -21.33
N PRO A 407 -9.88 -0.78 -22.51
CA PRO A 407 -9.64 -0.01 -23.72
C PRO A 407 -10.44 1.29 -23.68
N SER A 408 -9.87 2.36 -24.25
CA SER A 408 -10.61 3.56 -24.59
C SER A 408 -11.69 3.26 -25.64
N PRO A 409 -12.64 4.18 -25.89
CA PRO A 409 -13.59 4.07 -27.00
C PRO A 409 -12.93 3.87 -28.38
N SER A 410 -11.66 4.25 -28.56
CA SER A 410 -10.90 4.01 -29.80
C SER A 410 -10.23 2.63 -29.86
N GLY A 411 -10.27 1.87 -28.76
CA GLY A 411 -9.60 0.57 -28.60
C GLY A 411 -8.19 0.66 -28.02
N THR A 412 -7.69 1.85 -27.67
CA THR A 412 -6.35 2.03 -27.09
C THR A 412 -6.35 1.64 -25.62
N ARG A 413 -5.42 0.77 -25.21
CA ARG A 413 -5.24 0.36 -23.80
C ARG A 413 -4.20 1.23 -23.09
N GLY A 414 -4.30 1.26 -21.77
CA GLY A 414 -3.42 2.03 -20.90
C GLY A 414 -4.03 3.38 -20.49
N GLN A 415 -3.79 3.74 -19.24
CA GLN A 415 -4.30 4.96 -18.61
C GLN A 415 -3.14 5.82 -18.12
N VAL A 416 -3.28 7.13 -18.29
CA VAL A 416 -2.42 8.16 -17.69
C VAL A 416 -3.26 8.93 -16.69
N LEU A 417 -2.73 9.16 -15.49
CA LEU A 417 -3.32 10.03 -14.49
C LEU A 417 -2.36 11.19 -14.19
N VAL A 418 -2.93 12.37 -13.98
CA VAL A 418 -2.23 13.54 -13.47
C VAL A 418 -2.89 13.91 -12.14
N LEU A 419 -2.09 13.89 -11.07
CA LEU A 419 -2.54 14.29 -9.74
C LEU A 419 -2.12 15.74 -9.47
N ASP A 420 -3.06 16.57 -9.04
CA ASP A 420 -2.85 17.96 -8.61
C ASP A 420 -2.81 18.03 -7.08
N GLY A 421 -1.62 18.26 -6.54
CA GLY A 421 -1.35 18.31 -5.11
C GLY A 421 -2.09 19.42 -4.39
N SER A 422 -2.50 20.51 -5.05
CA SER A 422 -3.29 21.58 -4.42
C SER A 422 -4.67 21.09 -3.96
N LYS A 423 -5.18 20.02 -4.58
CA LYS A 423 -6.45 19.37 -4.29
C LYS A 423 -6.28 17.99 -3.64
N ALA A 424 -5.10 17.71 -3.08
CA ALA A 424 -4.77 16.41 -2.52
C ALA A 424 -5.85 15.89 -1.55
N GLY A 425 -6.23 14.61 -1.75
CA GLY A 425 -7.27 13.94 -0.98
C GLY A 425 -8.68 13.96 -1.59
N THR A 426 -8.88 14.55 -2.77
CA THR A 426 -10.20 14.61 -3.44
C THR A 426 -10.17 14.02 -4.85
N LEU A 427 -11.33 13.77 -5.47
CA LEU A 427 -11.35 13.37 -6.88
C LEU A 427 -11.08 14.54 -7.85
N GLU A 428 -11.34 15.78 -7.43
CA GLU A 428 -11.21 16.97 -8.28
C GLU A 428 -9.77 17.28 -8.71
N GLY A 429 -8.78 16.71 -8.01
CA GLY A 429 -7.38 16.81 -8.37
C GLY A 429 -6.87 15.62 -9.18
N ILE A 430 -7.74 14.72 -9.65
CA ILE A 430 -7.35 13.57 -10.47
C ILE A 430 -7.87 13.77 -11.90
N THR A 431 -6.94 13.98 -12.83
CA THR A 431 -7.24 13.95 -14.27
C THR A 431 -6.80 12.61 -14.83
N ARG A 432 -7.67 11.92 -15.57
CA ARG A 432 -7.37 10.61 -16.18
C ARG A 432 -7.68 10.62 -17.68
N VAL A 433 -6.73 10.15 -18.48
CA VAL A 433 -6.84 10.04 -19.93
C VAL A 433 -6.31 8.68 -20.41
N ALA A 434 -6.85 8.20 -21.52
CA ALA A 434 -6.26 7.07 -22.26
C ALA A 434 -4.99 7.51 -23.02
N TYR A 435 -4.20 6.55 -23.47
CA TYR A 435 -2.95 6.82 -24.20
C TYR A 435 -3.17 7.58 -25.53
N ASP A 436 -4.35 7.44 -26.15
CA ASP A 436 -4.74 8.19 -27.35
C ASP A 436 -5.15 9.65 -27.05
N GLY A 437 -5.29 10.03 -25.78
CA GLY A 437 -5.74 11.34 -25.33
C GLY A 437 -7.24 11.43 -25.02
N THR A 438 -8.00 10.34 -25.12
CA THR A 438 -9.42 10.31 -24.75
C THR A 438 -9.56 10.53 -23.24
N GLU A 439 -10.41 11.47 -22.83
CA GLU A 439 -10.71 11.69 -21.43
C GLU A 439 -11.47 10.50 -20.83
N LEU A 440 -11.06 10.10 -19.63
CA LEU A 440 -11.68 9.03 -18.86
C LEU A 440 -12.00 9.57 -17.45
N PRO A 441 -13.03 10.41 -17.26
CA PRO A 441 -13.33 11.03 -15.97
C PRO A 441 -13.44 9.99 -14.85
N VAL A 442 -13.03 10.36 -13.64
CA VAL A 442 -13.12 9.51 -12.46
C VAL A 442 -14.39 9.84 -11.68
N ALA A 443 -15.12 8.82 -11.24
CA ALA A 443 -16.33 8.95 -10.44
C ALA A 443 -16.21 8.28 -9.07
N ASP A 444 -17.01 8.73 -8.09
CA ASP A 444 -17.02 8.20 -6.71
C ASP A 444 -17.29 6.70 -6.64
N ASN A 445 -18.09 6.16 -7.56
CA ASN A 445 -18.42 4.72 -7.60
C ASN A 445 -17.28 3.84 -8.13
N GLU A 446 -16.18 4.42 -8.61
CA GLU A 446 -14.95 3.69 -8.97
C GLU A 446 -14.00 3.50 -7.78
N LEU A 447 -14.28 4.16 -6.64
CA LEU A 447 -13.46 4.03 -5.46
C LEU A 447 -13.63 2.67 -4.79
N SER A 448 -12.50 2.06 -4.44
CA SER A 448 -12.41 0.82 -3.70
C SER A 448 -12.11 1.10 -2.22
N HIS A 449 -12.53 0.19 -1.36
CA HIS A 449 -12.23 0.23 0.07
C HIS A 449 -11.42 -1.01 0.47
N ALA A 450 -10.22 -0.79 1.00
CA ALA A 450 -9.38 -1.85 1.53
C ALA A 450 -10.00 -2.41 2.82
N THR A 451 -10.13 -3.73 2.89
CA THR A 451 -10.56 -4.46 4.09
C THR A 451 -9.38 -4.91 4.95
N ILE A 452 -8.17 -4.86 4.41
CA ILE A 452 -6.94 -5.20 5.13
C ILE A 452 -6.42 -4.01 5.93
N THR A 453 -5.92 -4.26 7.13
CA THR A 453 -5.30 -3.23 7.97
C THR A 453 -3.78 -3.43 8.09
N THR A 454 -3.08 -2.44 8.63
CA THR A 454 -1.64 -2.55 8.93
C THR A 454 -1.35 -3.64 9.96
N ARG A 455 -2.31 -3.98 10.83
CA ARG A 455 -2.21 -5.06 11.81
C ARG A 455 -2.13 -6.43 11.14
N ASP A 456 -2.91 -6.63 10.08
CA ASP A 456 -3.00 -7.93 9.39
C ASP A 456 -1.70 -8.29 8.65
N ILE A 457 -0.94 -7.27 8.25
CA ILE A 457 0.33 -7.40 7.52
C ILE A 457 1.55 -7.10 8.38
N ASP A 458 1.40 -7.00 9.69
CA ASP A 458 2.54 -6.82 10.60
C ASP A 458 3.34 -8.12 10.73
N ARG A 459 4.67 -8.01 10.66
CA ARG A 459 5.58 -9.15 10.85
C ARG A 459 5.82 -9.45 12.33
N GLY A 460 5.46 -8.54 13.24
CA GLY A 460 5.79 -8.64 14.65
C GLY A 460 7.31 -8.70 14.88
N ALA A 461 7.71 -9.44 15.91
CA ALA A 461 9.13 -9.64 16.25
C ALA A 461 9.83 -10.72 15.39
N PHE A 462 9.14 -11.30 14.42
CA PHE A 462 9.70 -12.38 13.62
C PHE A 462 10.69 -11.86 12.56
N PRO A 463 11.81 -12.57 12.30
CA PRO A 463 12.74 -12.21 11.24
C PRO A 463 12.12 -12.39 9.84
N HIS A 464 11.16 -13.29 9.66
CA HIS A 464 10.51 -13.54 8.37
C HIS A 464 9.01 -13.83 8.55
N TYR A 465 8.17 -13.38 7.60
CA TYR A 465 6.72 -13.67 7.58
C TYR A 465 6.44 -15.17 7.58
N LEU A 466 7.21 -15.97 6.84
CA LEU A 466 7.06 -17.43 6.83
C LEU A 466 7.18 -18.04 8.23
N LEU A 467 8.14 -17.57 9.04
CA LEU A 467 8.30 -18.08 10.40
C LEU A 467 7.14 -17.66 11.30
N LYS A 468 6.65 -16.42 11.16
CA LYS A 468 5.44 -15.94 11.83
C LYS A 468 4.25 -16.84 11.50
N GLU A 469 3.94 -17.00 10.22
CA GLU A 469 2.77 -17.73 9.73
C GLU A 469 2.80 -19.21 10.13
N LEU A 470 3.97 -19.87 10.06
CA LEU A 470 4.14 -21.24 10.55
C LEU A 470 3.91 -21.35 12.06
N THR A 471 4.41 -20.39 12.83
CA THR A 471 4.27 -20.36 14.30
C THR A 471 2.83 -20.07 14.72
N GLU A 472 2.13 -19.20 13.98
CA GLU A 472 0.73 -18.81 14.26
C GLU A 472 -0.29 -19.83 13.75
N ALA A 473 0.08 -20.74 12.85
CA ALA A 473 -0.81 -21.72 12.23
C ALA A 473 -1.73 -22.49 13.20
N PRO A 474 -1.27 -22.97 14.39
CA PRO A 474 -2.16 -23.65 15.33
C PRO A 474 -3.28 -22.76 15.88
N SER A 475 -2.96 -21.49 16.16
CA SER A 475 -3.94 -20.51 16.63
C SER A 475 -4.88 -20.12 15.50
N SER A 476 -4.36 -19.87 14.29
CA SER A 476 -5.17 -19.58 13.10
C SER A 476 -6.15 -20.71 12.80
N PHE A 477 -5.71 -21.96 12.88
CA PHE A 477 -6.57 -23.13 12.71
C PHE A 477 -7.69 -23.21 13.77
N ARG A 478 -7.36 -22.97 15.05
CA ARG A 478 -8.38 -22.91 16.12
C ARG A 478 -9.41 -21.81 15.86
N LYS A 479 -8.95 -20.62 15.45
CA LYS A 479 -9.83 -19.50 15.10
C LYS A 479 -10.74 -19.83 13.91
N THR A 480 -10.25 -20.55 12.91
CA THR A 480 -11.07 -21.03 11.77
C THR A 480 -12.18 -21.98 12.21
N LEU A 481 -11.95 -22.81 13.23
CA LEU A 481 -12.95 -23.78 13.74
C LEU A 481 -13.92 -23.18 14.77
N ARG A 482 -13.54 -22.09 15.43
CA ARG A 482 -14.31 -21.46 16.52
C ARG A 482 -15.72 -21.12 16.05
N GLY A 483 -16.73 -21.63 16.76
CA GLY A 483 -18.15 -21.42 16.43
C GLY A 483 -18.67 -22.22 15.24
N ARG A 484 -17.79 -22.92 14.51
CA ARG A 484 -18.15 -23.71 13.31
C ARG A 484 -18.24 -25.20 13.57
N VAL A 485 -17.85 -25.66 14.76
CA VAL A 485 -17.99 -27.04 15.23
C VAL A 485 -18.61 -27.01 16.62
N GLU A 486 -19.72 -27.72 16.79
CA GLU A 486 -20.45 -27.85 18.05
C GLU A 486 -20.56 -29.33 18.44
N GLU A 487 -20.45 -29.62 19.73
CA GLU A 487 -20.78 -30.94 20.25
C GLU A 487 -22.26 -31.00 20.63
N ARG A 488 -23.01 -31.93 20.02
CA ARG A 488 -24.41 -32.21 20.36
C ARG A 488 -24.57 -33.71 20.58
N ASP A 489 -25.05 -34.10 21.75
CA ASP A 489 -25.24 -35.51 22.16
C ASP A 489 -23.96 -36.36 22.05
N GLY A 490 -22.79 -35.79 22.37
CA GLY A 490 -21.50 -36.49 22.27
C GLY A 490 -20.95 -36.61 20.84
N VAL A 491 -21.56 -35.92 19.87
CA VAL A 491 -21.15 -35.95 18.46
C VAL A 491 -20.82 -34.54 17.98
N LEU A 492 -19.64 -34.37 17.39
CA LEU A 492 -19.25 -33.12 16.74
C LEU A 492 -20.05 -32.92 15.46
N ARG A 493 -20.64 -31.73 15.31
CA ARG A 493 -21.41 -31.31 14.15
C ARG A 493 -20.90 -29.97 13.64
N ALA A 494 -20.89 -29.80 12.32
CA ALA A 494 -20.62 -28.51 11.73
C ALA A 494 -21.78 -27.55 12.03
N ALA A 495 -21.47 -26.35 12.52
CA ALA A 495 -22.39 -25.26 12.78
C ALA A 495 -22.10 -24.14 11.76
N LEU A 496 -22.67 -24.28 10.56
CA LEU A 496 -22.47 -23.33 9.46
C LEU A 496 -23.80 -22.63 9.16
N GLY A 497 -23.77 -21.30 9.10
CA GLY A 497 -24.91 -20.48 8.73
C GLY A 497 -25.24 -20.51 7.23
N PRO A 498 -26.38 -19.93 6.82
CA PRO A 498 -26.79 -19.87 5.42
C PRO A 498 -25.81 -19.08 4.53
N ASP A 499 -25.00 -18.18 5.11
CA ASP A 499 -23.99 -17.45 4.35
C ASP A 499 -22.79 -18.33 3.95
N ALA A 500 -22.46 -19.33 4.78
CA ALA A 500 -21.41 -20.31 4.49
C ALA A 500 -21.90 -21.44 3.59
N VAL A 501 -23.15 -21.87 3.77
CA VAL A 501 -23.81 -22.89 2.94
C VAL A 501 -25.17 -22.36 2.49
N PRO A 502 -25.24 -21.67 1.34
CA PRO A 502 -26.49 -21.08 0.84
C PRO A 502 -27.62 -22.11 0.71
N PRO A 503 -28.87 -21.74 1.03
CA PRO A 503 -30.03 -22.62 0.82
C PRO A 503 -30.10 -23.17 -0.60
N ALA A 504 -29.81 -22.34 -1.60
CA ALA A 504 -29.80 -22.73 -3.01
C ALA A 504 -28.80 -23.87 -3.33
N LEU A 505 -27.63 -23.90 -2.67
CA LEU A 505 -26.65 -24.97 -2.81
C LEU A 505 -27.18 -26.26 -2.16
N SER A 506 -27.70 -26.16 -0.93
CA SER A 506 -28.24 -27.31 -0.20
C SER A 506 -29.45 -27.94 -0.89
N GLU A 507 -30.36 -27.11 -1.40
CA GLU A 507 -31.52 -27.53 -2.19
C GLU A 507 -31.10 -28.11 -3.53
N GLY A 508 -30.15 -27.47 -4.23
CA GLY A 508 -29.62 -27.95 -5.50
C GLY A 508 -29.00 -29.34 -5.41
N LEU A 509 -28.27 -29.62 -4.33
CA LEU A 509 -27.73 -30.96 -4.04
C LEU A 509 -28.84 -31.97 -3.72
N ARG A 510 -29.82 -31.59 -2.88
CA ARG A 510 -30.92 -32.47 -2.46
C ARG A 510 -31.85 -32.85 -3.61
N GLU A 511 -32.14 -31.90 -4.49
CA GLU A 511 -33.01 -32.08 -5.66
C GLU A 511 -32.27 -32.72 -6.85
N GLY A 512 -30.96 -32.93 -6.75
CA GLY A 512 -30.15 -33.50 -7.82
C GLY A 512 -29.93 -32.56 -9.00
N ARG A 513 -30.18 -31.26 -8.85
CA ARG A 513 -29.82 -30.24 -9.84
C ARG A 513 -28.31 -30.08 -9.91
N ILE A 514 -27.65 -30.01 -8.76
CA ILE A 514 -26.19 -29.98 -8.66
C ILE A 514 -25.68 -31.42 -8.59
N ARG A 515 -24.92 -31.82 -9.60
CA ARG A 515 -24.35 -33.17 -9.76
C ARG A 515 -22.84 -33.18 -9.79
N ARG A 516 -22.21 -32.02 -9.93
CA ARG A 516 -20.75 -31.85 -10.00
C ARG A 516 -20.30 -30.82 -8.98
N ILE A 517 -19.23 -31.12 -8.24
CA ILE A 517 -18.50 -30.14 -7.42
C ILE A 517 -17.09 -30.03 -8.00
N LEU A 518 -16.73 -28.84 -8.47
CA LEU A 518 -15.42 -28.54 -9.04
C LEU A 518 -14.63 -27.71 -8.02
N VAL A 519 -13.60 -28.29 -7.44
CA VAL A 519 -12.69 -27.58 -6.52
C VAL A 519 -11.52 -27.04 -7.33
N ILE A 520 -11.38 -25.71 -7.38
CA ILE A 520 -10.35 -25.06 -8.18
C ILE A 520 -9.42 -24.21 -7.31
N GLY A 521 -8.20 -24.02 -7.77
CA GLY A 521 -7.22 -23.12 -7.17
C GLY A 521 -5.96 -23.05 -8.03
N GLN A 522 -4.96 -22.30 -7.58
CA GLN A 522 -3.63 -22.24 -8.21
C GLN A 522 -2.52 -22.47 -7.20
N GLY A 523 -1.42 -23.10 -7.63
CA GLY A 523 -0.28 -23.42 -6.77
C GLY A 523 -0.68 -24.17 -5.49
N THR A 524 -0.27 -23.64 -4.32
CA THR A 524 -0.62 -24.23 -3.01
C THR A 524 -2.12 -24.30 -2.75
N ALA A 525 -2.93 -23.38 -3.30
CA ALA A 525 -4.38 -23.43 -3.15
C ALA A 525 -5.00 -24.59 -3.94
N ALA A 526 -4.44 -24.96 -5.10
CA ALA A 526 -4.84 -26.18 -5.81
C ALA A 526 -4.50 -27.44 -5.01
N VAL A 527 -3.36 -27.46 -4.31
CA VAL A 527 -2.98 -28.57 -3.41
C VAL A 527 -3.97 -28.69 -2.24
N ALA A 528 -4.33 -27.59 -1.60
CA ALA A 528 -5.38 -27.58 -0.58
C ALA A 528 -6.73 -28.07 -1.14
N GLY A 529 -7.07 -27.64 -2.36
CA GLY A 529 -8.26 -28.06 -3.10
C GLY A 529 -8.31 -29.57 -3.37
N GLN A 530 -7.18 -30.23 -3.63
CA GLN A 530 -7.11 -31.69 -3.75
C GLN A 530 -7.52 -32.40 -2.45
N GLY A 531 -7.07 -31.88 -1.30
CA GLY A 531 -7.48 -32.38 0.01
C GLY A 531 -8.98 -32.23 0.24
N VAL A 532 -9.53 -31.04 -0.04
CA VAL A 532 -10.97 -30.76 0.05
C VAL A 532 -11.77 -31.72 -0.84
N ALA A 533 -11.36 -31.88 -2.10
CA ALA A 533 -12.02 -32.78 -3.04
C ALA A 533 -11.98 -34.23 -2.53
N ALA A 534 -10.84 -34.73 -2.04
CA ALA A 534 -10.72 -36.08 -1.50
C ALA A 534 -11.68 -36.34 -0.33
N PHE A 535 -11.79 -35.40 0.62
CA PHE A 535 -12.74 -35.51 1.74
C PHE A 535 -14.20 -35.49 1.26
N LEU A 536 -14.55 -34.59 0.35
CA LEU A 536 -15.91 -34.48 -0.20
C LEU A 536 -16.28 -35.72 -1.04
N SER A 537 -15.37 -36.22 -1.88
CA SER A 537 -15.56 -37.45 -2.65
C SER A 537 -15.86 -38.64 -1.74
N ALA A 538 -15.12 -38.78 -0.63
CA ALA A 538 -15.36 -39.85 0.34
C ALA A 538 -16.70 -39.69 1.06
N ALA A 539 -17.05 -38.46 1.47
CA ALA A 539 -18.32 -38.16 2.15
C ALA A 539 -19.56 -38.33 1.26
N LEU A 540 -19.40 -38.18 -0.06
CA LEU A 540 -20.47 -38.23 -1.05
C LEU A 540 -20.45 -39.51 -1.89
N ALA A 541 -19.66 -40.52 -1.51
CA ALA A 541 -19.43 -41.74 -2.29
C ALA A 541 -20.72 -42.54 -2.63
N ASP A 542 -21.73 -42.47 -1.75
CA ASP A 542 -23.02 -43.13 -1.93
C ASP A 542 -24.07 -42.26 -2.65
N THR A 543 -23.65 -41.13 -3.23
CA THR A 543 -24.50 -40.17 -3.94
C THR A 543 -24.12 -40.08 -5.42
N PRO A 544 -24.99 -39.57 -6.30
CA PRO A 544 -24.65 -39.35 -7.71
C PRO A 544 -23.74 -38.13 -7.95
N VAL A 545 -23.32 -37.41 -6.88
CA VAL A 545 -22.52 -36.19 -7.00
C VAL A 545 -21.05 -36.57 -7.26
N SER A 546 -20.48 -36.08 -8.35
CA SER A 546 -19.06 -36.20 -8.64
C SER A 546 -18.30 -35.00 -8.09
N VAL A 547 -17.10 -35.25 -7.53
CA VAL A 547 -16.23 -34.20 -7.01
C VAL A 547 -14.86 -34.33 -7.66
N THR A 548 -14.37 -33.23 -8.24
CA THR A 548 -13.08 -33.19 -8.94
C THR A 548 -12.30 -31.96 -8.51
N SER A 549 -10.98 -32.09 -8.35
CA SER A 549 -10.07 -30.95 -8.17
C SER A 549 -9.24 -30.71 -9.42
N LEU A 550 -9.08 -29.45 -9.83
CA LEU A 550 -8.23 -29.08 -10.96
C LEU A 550 -7.65 -27.66 -10.80
N PRO A 551 -6.51 -27.33 -11.43
CA PRO A 551 -6.05 -25.95 -11.50
C PRO A 551 -7.10 -25.06 -12.18
N ALA A 552 -7.28 -23.83 -11.69
CA ALA A 552 -8.27 -22.90 -12.25
C ALA A 552 -8.07 -22.62 -13.75
N THR A 553 -6.83 -22.66 -14.23
CA THR A 553 -6.46 -22.49 -15.64
C THR A 553 -6.92 -23.65 -16.52
N GLU A 554 -6.98 -24.86 -15.97
CA GLU A 554 -7.50 -26.02 -16.70
C GLU A 554 -9.03 -25.92 -16.85
N LEU A 555 -9.71 -25.41 -15.82
CA LEU A 555 -11.15 -25.11 -15.94
C LEU A 555 -11.38 -24.04 -17.01
N SER A 556 -10.75 -22.87 -16.86
CA SER A 556 -10.97 -21.74 -17.77
C SER A 556 -10.54 -22.02 -19.21
N GLY A 557 -9.48 -22.81 -19.40
CA GLY A 557 -8.92 -23.11 -20.72
C GLY A 557 -9.66 -24.21 -21.47
N PHE A 558 -10.24 -25.19 -20.75
CA PHE A 558 -10.65 -26.45 -21.39
C PHE A 558 -11.96 -27.06 -20.90
N GLN A 559 -12.51 -26.64 -19.75
CA GLN A 559 -13.67 -27.30 -19.13
C GLN A 559 -14.84 -26.36 -18.82
N LEU A 560 -14.80 -25.12 -19.31
CA LEU A 560 -15.98 -24.26 -19.32
C LEU A 560 -16.94 -24.71 -20.42
N ASP A 561 -18.19 -24.98 -20.01
CA ASP A 561 -19.30 -25.31 -20.91
C ASP A 561 -20.30 -24.13 -20.97
N ASP A 562 -21.10 -24.06 -22.03
CA ASP A 562 -22.17 -23.05 -22.19
C ASP A 562 -23.22 -23.12 -21.06
N ASP A 563 -23.44 -24.33 -20.51
CA ASP A 563 -24.33 -24.58 -19.37
C ASP A 563 -23.58 -25.30 -18.24
N MET A 564 -23.42 -24.59 -17.14
CA MET A 564 -22.78 -25.07 -15.90
C MET A 564 -23.77 -25.09 -14.73
N SER A 565 -25.08 -25.07 -14.99
CA SER A 565 -26.13 -25.01 -13.96
C SER A 565 -26.17 -26.23 -13.02
N ASP A 566 -25.54 -27.33 -13.43
CA ASP A 566 -25.41 -28.56 -12.63
C ASP A 566 -24.11 -28.65 -11.81
N ALA A 567 -23.27 -27.62 -11.85
CA ALA A 567 -21.97 -27.57 -11.20
C ALA A 567 -21.94 -26.54 -10.06
N ALA A 568 -21.38 -26.94 -8.92
CA ALA A 568 -20.94 -26.02 -7.87
C ALA A 568 -19.42 -25.86 -7.96
N VAL A 569 -18.94 -24.62 -8.07
CA VAL A 569 -17.50 -24.32 -8.10
C VAL A 569 -17.06 -23.85 -6.72
N VAL A 570 -16.07 -24.52 -6.14
CA VAL A 570 -15.41 -24.13 -4.90
C VAL A 570 -14.05 -23.55 -5.28
N ALA A 571 -13.98 -22.22 -5.34
CA ALA A 571 -12.73 -21.51 -5.60
C ALA A 571 -11.91 -21.34 -4.31
N VAL A 572 -10.74 -21.99 -4.26
CA VAL A 572 -9.78 -21.87 -3.17
C VAL A 572 -8.75 -20.81 -3.54
N SER A 573 -8.74 -19.69 -2.83
CA SER A 573 -7.81 -18.59 -3.03
C SER A 573 -7.49 -17.92 -1.70
N GLN A 574 -6.21 -17.66 -1.43
CA GLN A 574 -5.80 -16.90 -0.24
C GLN A 574 -6.02 -15.40 -0.43
N SER A 575 -5.73 -14.87 -1.64
CA SER A 575 -5.85 -13.44 -1.92
C SER A 575 -7.26 -13.01 -2.32
N GLY A 576 -8.11 -13.96 -2.78
CA GLY A 576 -9.43 -13.68 -3.35
C GLY A 576 -9.39 -13.01 -4.73
N THR A 577 -8.20 -12.84 -5.31
CA THR A 577 -7.97 -12.11 -6.57
C THR A 577 -7.25 -12.92 -7.65
N THR A 578 -6.76 -14.12 -7.30
CA THR A 578 -6.11 -15.06 -8.24
C THR A 578 -7.11 -15.86 -9.03
#